data_AF-A0A5Q0TMP7-F1
#
_entry.id   AF-A0A5Q0TMP7-F1
#
_cell.length_a   1.000
_cell.length_b   1.000
_cell.length_c   1.000
_cell.angle_alpha   90.00
_cell.angle_beta   90.00
_cell.angle_gamma   90.00
#
_symmetry.space_group_name_H-M   'P 1'
#
loop_
_entity.id
_entity.type
_entity.pdbx_description
1 polymer ?
#
loop_
_entity_poly.entity_id
_entity_poly.type
_entity_poly.pdbx_seq_one_letter_code
_entity_poly.pdbx_strand_id
1 'polypeptide(L)'
;MFLLPIIITVTMLLVMFYVIYEVEKWRSTRRVLLALYVEGMMLTMNIGAYLYLINNNPFYFLITNSAYMIFGLYALLNVKEVKRRQVVFGVFTLIMVISEMAMGALIYTLQISIPANIDTSVGNLYFVSVMIIEMAFTLILSFRNLDKTLRNYLIGLLLLMPWFPQVFPSVNLPIWLSAIIMIGDTILIYDSLYTQRLRASQETFTAIELTSIFTLMMIGEFVFFLYNTLLVFDISMIIGMMWFVYRALAGPNPRKGNYARNPLLAFTIIFLTFIMEFFMGGVLDFVEGVFSPRVSGFLSSLTLPWQPFTNPINVLWDFIDIVGSVLGSIWFLIMMGIEMGFLAFKKMLEMRVKEVKVRMGLMILAYALYTIYIPMFSPLSDHLPYIPYMWSMGIGTLGGVSNSVLLGLIGTYVIYAVLSFLFGSRNLCAVTCTAPLMYQGTFYDSLKVYNRTSKVGRKLMTSRRPDWVKVITLSVSIVVLIAAIISYLNSLGIISFTIFSTDITFLIYFVWFDVIWYLLFISIPFLGTFACVTTGYCYWGVFNQAVSSVGLFRLKVKDPMICVNCKTVDCAFACPVGITDMRGWFIKKGEFKSFKCVGIGECVNACPYDNIYFYDVRQWIKERFKH
;
A
#
# COMPACT_ATOMS: atom_id res chain seq x y z
N MET A 1 -24.44 1.36 -40.12
CA MET A 1 -23.22 0.64 -39.68
C MET A 1 -23.17 0.39 -38.16
N PHE A 2 -23.82 1.20 -37.31
CA PHE A 2 -23.86 1.00 -35.85
C PHE A 2 -24.65 -0.24 -35.35
N LEU A 3 -25.61 -0.74 -36.13
CA LEU A 3 -26.47 -1.86 -35.71
C LEU A 3 -25.71 -3.19 -35.62
N LEU A 4 -24.75 -3.42 -36.52
CA LEU A 4 -24.03 -4.69 -36.64
C LEU A 4 -23.09 -4.98 -35.45
N PRO A 5 -22.25 -4.03 -34.97
CA PRO A 5 -21.50 -4.20 -33.73
C PRO A 5 -22.36 -4.55 -32.51
N ILE A 6 -23.54 -3.90 -32.40
CA ILE A 6 -24.47 -4.16 -31.29
C ILE A 6 -25.01 -5.59 -31.37
N ILE A 7 -25.41 -6.04 -32.57
CA ILE A 7 -25.89 -7.42 -32.77
C ILE A 7 -24.81 -8.44 -32.41
N ILE A 8 -23.55 -8.23 -32.87
CA ILE A 8 -22.42 -9.11 -32.53
C ILE A 8 -22.24 -9.17 -31.01
N THR A 9 -22.23 -8.01 -30.34
CA THR A 9 -22.04 -7.92 -28.90
C THR A 9 -23.15 -8.63 -28.12
N VAL A 10 -24.42 -8.40 -28.47
CA VAL A 10 -25.58 -9.01 -27.79
C VAL A 10 -25.63 -10.52 -28.02
N THR A 11 -25.36 -10.99 -29.24
CA THR A 11 -25.34 -12.42 -29.53
C THR A 11 -24.21 -13.13 -28.79
N MET A 12 -23.02 -12.51 -28.69
CA MET A 12 -21.91 -13.02 -27.90
C MET A 12 -22.29 -13.14 -26.41
N LEU A 13 -22.88 -12.09 -25.84
CA LEU A 13 -23.32 -12.08 -24.44
C LEU A 13 -24.33 -13.20 -24.12
N LEU A 14 -25.30 -13.44 -25.00
CA LEU A 14 -26.28 -14.51 -24.80
C LEU A 14 -25.64 -15.90 -24.80
N VAL A 15 -24.68 -16.12 -25.70
CA VAL A 15 -23.90 -17.36 -25.73
C VAL A 15 -23.05 -17.49 -24.47
N MET A 16 -22.39 -16.42 -24.04
CA MET A 16 -21.54 -16.40 -22.86
C MET A 16 -22.32 -16.65 -21.57
N PHE A 17 -23.53 -16.12 -21.43
CA PHE A 17 -24.41 -16.47 -20.30
C PHE A 17 -24.73 -17.96 -20.24
N TYR A 18 -24.99 -18.59 -21.39
CA TYR A 18 -25.22 -20.03 -21.45
C TYR A 18 -23.96 -20.82 -21.05
N VAL A 19 -22.80 -20.44 -21.59
CA VAL A 19 -21.53 -21.12 -21.31
C VAL A 19 -21.13 -20.98 -19.84
N ILE A 20 -21.15 -19.77 -19.27
CA ILE A 20 -20.86 -19.51 -17.86
C ILE A 20 -21.79 -20.33 -16.95
N TYR A 21 -23.09 -20.37 -17.27
CA TYR A 21 -24.06 -21.13 -16.49
C TYR A 21 -23.78 -22.64 -16.47
N GLU A 22 -23.45 -23.25 -17.61
CA GLU A 22 -23.15 -24.69 -17.68
C GLU A 22 -21.81 -25.03 -17.00
N VAL A 23 -20.82 -24.13 -17.07
CA VAL A 23 -19.51 -24.29 -16.41
C VAL A 23 -19.62 -24.17 -14.88
N GLU A 24 -20.35 -23.17 -14.36
CA GLU A 24 -20.56 -22.97 -12.91
C GLU A 24 -21.31 -24.14 -12.29
N LYS A 25 -22.43 -24.53 -12.89
CA LYS A 25 -23.31 -25.55 -12.30
C LYS A 25 -22.73 -26.97 -12.39
N TRP A 26 -21.81 -27.19 -13.33
CA TRP A 26 -21.11 -28.46 -13.59
C TRP A 26 -22.03 -29.69 -13.45
N ARG A 27 -23.17 -29.74 -14.17
CA ARG A 27 -24.11 -30.88 -14.04
C ARG A 27 -23.54 -32.18 -14.61
N SER A 28 -22.76 -32.08 -15.70
CA SER A 28 -22.07 -33.22 -16.31
C SER A 28 -20.84 -32.76 -17.08
N THR A 29 -19.82 -33.62 -17.16
CA THR A 29 -18.57 -33.34 -17.91
C THR A 29 -18.83 -33.04 -19.38
N ARG A 30 -19.80 -33.74 -20.00
CA ARG A 30 -20.17 -33.53 -21.40
C ARG A 30 -20.76 -32.13 -21.65
N ARG A 31 -21.54 -31.60 -20.72
CA ARG A 31 -22.11 -30.26 -20.83
C ARG A 31 -21.04 -29.18 -20.75
N VAL A 32 -20.06 -29.35 -19.86
CA VAL A 32 -18.92 -28.42 -19.74
C VAL A 32 -18.03 -28.48 -20.98
N LEU A 33 -17.76 -29.68 -21.52
CA LEU A 33 -17.02 -29.81 -22.77
C LEU A 33 -17.77 -29.21 -23.97
N LEU A 34 -19.10 -29.34 -24.00
CA LEU A 34 -19.93 -28.69 -25.02
C LEU A 34 -19.87 -27.15 -24.88
N ALA A 35 -19.91 -26.64 -23.64
CA ALA A 35 -19.79 -25.22 -23.36
C ALA A 35 -18.44 -24.66 -23.86
N LEU A 36 -17.33 -25.33 -23.53
CA LEU A 36 -15.99 -25.01 -24.06
C LEU A 36 -15.91 -25.09 -25.58
N TYR A 37 -16.58 -26.08 -26.19
CA TYR A 37 -16.63 -26.22 -27.64
C TYR A 37 -17.34 -25.02 -28.29
N VAL A 38 -18.51 -24.64 -27.76
CA VAL A 38 -19.27 -23.46 -28.22
C VAL A 38 -18.47 -22.18 -28.06
N GLU A 39 -17.80 -22.02 -26.93
CA GLU A 39 -16.95 -20.86 -26.65
C GLU A 39 -15.76 -20.76 -27.61
N GLY A 40 -15.07 -21.86 -27.88
CA GLY A 40 -13.99 -21.82 -28.87
C GLY A 40 -14.49 -21.66 -30.31
N MET A 41 -15.72 -22.10 -30.64
CA MET A 41 -16.34 -21.77 -31.94
C MET A 41 -16.51 -20.25 -32.04
N MET A 42 -17.04 -19.62 -31.01
CA MET A 42 -17.21 -18.16 -30.93
C MET A 42 -15.87 -17.43 -31.08
N LEU A 43 -14.81 -17.89 -30.39
CA LEU A 43 -13.45 -17.37 -30.57
C LEU A 43 -12.99 -17.46 -32.04
N THR A 44 -13.13 -18.63 -32.67
CA THR A 44 -12.69 -18.82 -34.06
C THR A 44 -13.53 -18.07 -35.08
N MET A 45 -14.80 -17.82 -34.78
CA MET A 45 -15.67 -16.97 -35.58
C MET A 45 -15.19 -15.52 -35.54
N ASN A 46 -14.88 -15.00 -34.35
CA ASN A 46 -14.37 -13.63 -34.18
C ASN A 46 -13.00 -13.45 -34.87
N ILE A 47 -12.06 -14.36 -34.64
CA ILE A 47 -10.73 -14.34 -35.28
C ILE A 47 -10.86 -14.51 -36.80
N GLY A 48 -11.64 -15.47 -37.27
CA GLY A 48 -11.85 -15.71 -38.69
C GLY A 48 -12.46 -14.51 -39.39
N ALA A 49 -13.45 -13.87 -38.77
CA ALA A 49 -14.09 -12.66 -39.30
C ALA A 49 -13.13 -11.47 -39.33
N TYR A 50 -12.31 -11.31 -38.28
CA TYR A 50 -11.28 -10.28 -38.23
C TYR A 50 -10.23 -10.46 -39.34
N LEU A 51 -9.74 -11.68 -39.54
CA LEU A 51 -8.79 -12.00 -40.62
C LEU A 51 -9.39 -11.81 -42.02
N TYR A 52 -10.69 -12.08 -42.18
CA TYR A 52 -11.40 -11.81 -43.42
C TYR A 52 -11.44 -10.30 -43.72
N LEU A 53 -11.72 -9.45 -42.73
CA LEU A 53 -11.77 -7.99 -42.93
C LEU A 53 -10.40 -7.39 -43.29
N ILE A 54 -9.31 -7.95 -42.76
CA ILE A 54 -7.96 -7.45 -43.04
C ILE A 54 -7.47 -7.90 -44.42
N ASN A 55 -7.66 -9.18 -44.74
CA ASN A 55 -7.07 -9.77 -45.94
C ASN A 55 -8.02 -9.81 -47.14
N ASN A 56 -9.31 -9.45 -46.95
CA ASN A 56 -10.39 -9.56 -47.93
C ASN A 56 -10.47 -10.93 -48.61
N ASN A 57 -10.05 -12.00 -47.91
CA ASN A 57 -9.99 -13.35 -48.45
C ASN A 57 -10.85 -14.29 -47.60
N PRO A 58 -11.95 -14.86 -48.15
CA PRO A 58 -12.84 -15.75 -47.42
C PRO A 58 -12.16 -17.06 -46.99
N PHE A 59 -11.03 -17.42 -47.60
CA PHE A 59 -10.27 -18.62 -47.25
C PHE A 59 -9.87 -18.64 -45.77
N TYR A 60 -9.40 -17.51 -45.23
CA TYR A 60 -9.00 -17.43 -43.82
C TYR A 60 -10.17 -17.67 -42.87
N PHE A 61 -11.35 -17.12 -43.18
CA PHE A 61 -12.56 -17.37 -42.40
C PHE A 61 -13.00 -18.84 -42.45
N LEU A 62 -13.00 -19.43 -43.64
CA LEU A 62 -13.43 -20.82 -43.82
C LEU A 62 -12.46 -21.79 -43.15
N ILE A 63 -11.15 -21.60 -43.28
CA ILE A 63 -10.17 -22.54 -42.75
C ILE A 63 -10.11 -22.50 -41.21
N THR A 64 -10.19 -21.33 -40.58
CA THR A 64 -10.14 -21.23 -39.10
C THR A 64 -11.35 -21.89 -38.45
N ASN A 65 -12.56 -21.60 -38.96
CA ASN A 65 -13.79 -22.18 -38.44
C ASN A 65 -13.87 -23.69 -38.73
N SER A 66 -13.55 -24.13 -39.95
CA SER A 66 -13.60 -25.57 -40.29
C SER A 66 -12.58 -26.38 -39.49
N ALA A 67 -11.37 -25.85 -39.30
CA ALA A 67 -10.35 -26.51 -38.49
C ALA A 67 -10.82 -26.68 -37.05
N TYR A 68 -11.36 -25.63 -36.42
CA TYR A 68 -11.84 -25.72 -35.05
C TYR A 68 -13.06 -26.65 -34.91
N MET A 69 -13.98 -26.65 -35.87
CA MET A 69 -15.08 -27.63 -35.87
C MET A 69 -14.56 -29.07 -35.82
N ILE A 70 -13.49 -29.40 -36.56
CA ILE A 70 -12.92 -30.75 -36.59
C ILE A 70 -12.14 -31.05 -35.31
N PHE A 71 -11.19 -30.19 -34.93
CA PHE A 71 -10.32 -30.42 -33.78
C PHE A 71 -11.04 -30.27 -32.44
N GLY A 72 -11.97 -29.33 -32.32
CA GLY A 72 -12.79 -29.12 -31.13
C GLY A 72 -13.75 -30.28 -30.88
N LEU A 73 -14.36 -30.83 -31.94
CA LEU A 73 -15.26 -31.99 -31.83
C LEU A 73 -14.49 -33.26 -31.41
N TYR A 74 -13.23 -33.40 -31.85
CA TYR A 74 -12.37 -34.49 -31.41
C TYR A 74 -12.14 -34.49 -29.89
N ALA A 75 -11.94 -33.31 -29.28
CA ALA A 75 -11.81 -33.19 -27.82
C ALA A 75 -13.10 -33.59 -27.09
N LEU A 76 -14.27 -33.19 -27.62
CA LEU A 76 -15.58 -33.54 -27.07
C LEU A 76 -15.86 -35.05 -27.08
N LEU A 77 -15.43 -35.76 -28.13
CA LEU A 77 -15.69 -37.19 -28.30
C LEU A 77 -14.75 -38.08 -27.48
N ASN A 78 -13.48 -37.66 -27.28
CA ASN A 78 -12.46 -38.50 -26.66
C ASN A 78 -12.28 -38.29 -25.15
N VAL A 79 -12.59 -37.10 -24.63
CA VAL A 79 -12.43 -36.82 -23.19
C VAL A 79 -13.61 -37.38 -22.40
N LYS A 80 -13.43 -38.56 -21.80
CA LYS A 80 -14.47 -39.22 -20.99
C LYS A 80 -14.54 -38.68 -19.55
N GLU A 81 -13.41 -38.31 -18.96
CA GLU A 81 -13.33 -37.79 -17.59
C GLU A 81 -12.32 -36.65 -17.44
N VAL A 82 -12.68 -35.65 -16.65
CA VAL A 82 -11.80 -34.52 -16.30
C VAL A 82 -11.28 -34.73 -14.88
N LYS A 83 -9.99 -35.05 -14.74
CA LYS A 83 -9.34 -35.31 -13.44
C LYS A 83 -9.11 -34.04 -12.61
N ARG A 84 -8.97 -32.86 -13.23
CA ARG A 84 -8.70 -31.58 -12.55
C ARG A 84 -9.63 -30.47 -13.05
N ARG A 85 -10.71 -30.21 -12.29
CA ARG A 85 -11.68 -29.14 -12.61
C ARG A 85 -11.03 -27.75 -12.71
N GLN A 86 -10.03 -27.48 -11.88
CA GLN A 86 -9.28 -26.21 -11.91
C GLN A 86 -8.61 -25.93 -13.26
N VAL A 87 -8.09 -26.95 -13.94
CA VAL A 87 -7.48 -26.76 -15.27
C VAL A 87 -8.54 -26.38 -16.29
N VAL A 88 -9.72 -26.98 -16.22
CA VAL A 88 -10.84 -26.64 -17.09
C VAL A 88 -11.33 -25.23 -16.85
N PHE A 89 -11.47 -24.79 -15.59
CA PHE A 89 -11.80 -23.39 -15.29
C PHE A 89 -10.76 -22.42 -15.85
N GLY A 90 -9.46 -22.74 -15.75
CA GLY A 90 -8.41 -21.89 -16.32
C GLY A 90 -8.44 -21.82 -17.86
N VAL A 91 -8.69 -22.96 -18.52
CA VAL A 91 -8.85 -22.99 -20.00
C VAL A 91 -10.09 -22.23 -20.42
N PHE A 92 -11.22 -22.43 -19.74
CA PHE A 92 -12.46 -21.67 -19.95
C PHE A 92 -12.20 -20.17 -19.88
N THR A 93 -11.67 -19.68 -18.75
CA THR A 93 -11.40 -18.25 -18.58
C THR A 93 -10.44 -17.68 -19.61
N LEU A 94 -9.46 -18.46 -20.06
CA LEU A 94 -8.51 -18.01 -21.08
C LEU A 94 -9.20 -17.85 -22.44
N ILE A 95 -10.00 -18.84 -22.86
CA ILE A 95 -10.72 -18.80 -24.14
C ILE A 95 -11.71 -17.65 -24.14
N MET A 96 -12.43 -17.45 -23.03
CA MET A 96 -13.41 -16.38 -22.83
C MET A 96 -12.80 -15.01 -23.10
N VAL A 97 -11.74 -14.65 -22.37
CA VAL A 97 -11.13 -13.32 -22.46
C VAL A 97 -10.48 -13.09 -23.83
N ILE A 98 -9.85 -14.12 -24.41
CA ILE A 98 -9.31 -14.01 -25.78
C ILE A 98 -10.44 -13.84 -26.79
N SER A 99 -11.59 -14.49 -26.60
CA SER A 99 -12.74 -14.35 -27.50
C SER A 99 -13.31 -12.93 -27.46
N GLU A 100 -13.40 -12.33 -26.29
CA GLU A 100 -13.81 -10.94 -26.11
C GLU A 100 -12.81 -9.97 -26.72
N MET A 101 -11.51 -10.19 -26.51
CA MET A 101 -10.47 -9.38 -27.15
C MET A 101 -10.55 -9.49 -28.68
N ALA A 102 -10.78 -10.69 -29.23
CA ALA A 102 -10.98 -10.90 -30.67
C ALA A 102 -12.26 -10.24 -31.18
N MET A 103 -13.35 -10.23 -30.39
CA MET A 103 -14.56 -9.48 -30.70
C MET A 103 -14.27 -7.97 -30.76
N GLY A 104 -13.54 -7.43 -29.78
CA GLY A 104 -13.13 -6.03 -29.76
C GLY A 104 -12.29 -5.66 -30.99
N ALA A 105 -11.32 -6.50 -31.34
CA ALA A 105 -10.50 -6.34 -32.55
C ALA A 105 -11.35 -6.34 -33.84
N LEU A 106 -12.31 -7.26 -33.93
CA LEU A 106 -13.26 -7.37 -35.04
C LEU A 106 -14.11 -6.10 -35.17
N ILE A 107 -14.72 -5.65 -34.07
CA ILE A 107 -15.60 -4.47 -34.07
C ILE A 107 -14.82 -3.21 -34.43
N TYR A 108 -13.61 -3.04 -33.88
CA TYR A 108 -12.73 -1.91 -34.19
C TYR A 108 -12.41 -1.86 -35.70
N THR A 109 -11.98 -3.00 -36.24
CA THR A 109 -11.63 -3.12 -37.67
C THR A 109 -12.86 -2.89 -38.55
N LEU A 110 -14.04 -3.36 -38.12
CA LEU A 110 -15.29 -3.14 -38.83
C LEU A 110 -15.69 -1.66 -38.88
N GLN A 111 -15.41 -0.89 -37.82
CA GLN A 111 -15.75 0.53 -37.75
C GLN A 111 -14.74 1.43 -38.48
N ILE A 112 -13.44 1.13 -38.38
CA ILE A 112 -12.37 2.04 -38.82
C ILE A 112 -11.65 1.53 -40.08
N SER A 113 -11.85 0.27 -40.47
CA SER A 113 -11.18 -0.39 -41.61
C SER A 113 -9.64 -0.45 -41.50
N ILE A 114 -9.11 -0.40 -40.28
CA ILE A 114 -7.68 -0.51 -39.98
C ILE A 114 -7.47 -1.71 -39.04
N PRO A 115 -6.37 -2.48 -39.18
CA PRO A 115 -6.06 -3.57 -38.25
C PRO A 115 -6.00 -3.08 -36.81
N ALA A 116 -6.71 -3.77 -35.92
CA ALA A 116 -6.67 -3.52 -34.48
C ALA A 116 -5.35 -4.00 -33.86
N ASN A 117 -4.79 -3.20 -32.95
CA ASN A 117 -3.77 -3.60 -31.98
C ASN A 117 -4.43 -4.01 -30.65
N ILE A 118 -3.64 -4.50 -29.68
CA ILE A 118 -4.12 -4.92 -28.36
C ILE A 118 -4.89 -3.77 -27.68
N ASP A 119 -4.30 -2.57 -27.62
CA ASP A 119 -4.91 -1.41 -26.97
C ASP A 119 -6.30 -1.09 -27.55
N THR A 120 -6.43 -1.06 -28.88
CA THR A 120 -7.71 -0.80 -29.55
C THR A 120 -8.71 -1.96 -29.44
N SER A 121 -8.22 -3.17 -29.19
CA SER A 121 -9.06 -4.37 -29.03
C SER A 121 -9.69 -4.43 -27.64
N VAL A 122 -8.95 -3.99 -26.62
CA VAL A 122 -9.38 -4.02 -25.21
C VAL A 122 -10.03 -2.70 -24.80
N GLY A 123 -9.47 -1.56 -25.19
CA GLY A 123 -9.91 -0.22 -24.78
C GLY A 123 -11.15 0.31 -25.50
N ASN A 124 -11.93 -0.54 -26.16
CA ASN A 124 -13.20 -0.14 -26.77
C ASN A 124 -14.40 -0.38 -25.86
N LEU A 125 -15.46 0.42 -26.05
CA LEU A 125 -16.69 0.36 -25.25
C LEU A 125 -17.36 -1.02 -25.28
N TYR A 126 -17.25 -1.76 -26.38
CA TYR A 126 -17.91 -3.06 -26.54
C TYR A 126 -17.25 -4.13 -25.68
N PHE A 127 -15.92 -4.21 -25.68
CA PHE A 127 -15.15 -5.08 -24.80
C PHE A 127 -15.47 -4.79 -23.34
N VAL A 128 -15.36 -3.52 -22.93
CA VAL A 128 -15.59 -3.12 -21.53
C VAL A 128 -17.03 -3.43 -21.08
N SER A 129 -18.02 -3.17 -21.94
CA SER A 129 -19.42 -3.46 -21.62
C SER A 129 -19.68 -4.95 -21.44
N VAL A 130 -19.14 -5.78 -22.34
CA VAL A 130 -19.29 -7.24 -22.27
C VAL A 130 -18.64 -7.77 -21.01
N MET A 131 -17.38 -7.40 -20.77
CA MET A 131 -16.62 -7.80 -19.60
C MET A 131 -17.39 -7.51 -18.30
N ILE A 132 -17.91 -6.29 -18.11
CA ILE A 132 -18.65 -5.93 -16.89
C ILE A 132 -19.90 -6.82 -16.72
N ILE A 133 -20.66 -7.02 -17.80
CA ILE A 133 -21.89 -7.80 -17.77
C ILE A 133 -21.59 -9.27 -17.44
N GLU A 134 -20.55 -9.86 -18.03
CA GLU A 134 -20.15 -11.24 -17.79
C GLU A 134 -19.58 -11.44 -16.38
N MET A 135 -18.77 -10.51 -15.91
CA MET A 135 -18.24 -10.52 -14.55
C MET A 135 -19.38 -10.39 -13.52
N ALA A 136 -20.32 -9.47 -13.74
CA ALA A 136 -21.50 -9.32 -12.89
C ALA A 136 -22.35 -10.59 -12.88
N PHE A 137 -22.61 -11.18 -14.05
CA PHE A 137 -23.38 -12.42 -14.16
C PHE A 137 -22.70 -13.60 -13.47
N THR A 138 -21.39 -13.78 -13.68
CA THR A 138 -20.58 -14.83 -13.03
C THR A 138 -20.62 -14.70 -11.51
N LEU A 139 -20.51 -13.47 -11.00
CA LEU A 139 -20.58 -13.20 -9.57
C LEU A 139 -21.96 -13.48 -8.99
N ILE A 140 -23.04 -13.10 -9.69
CA ILE A 140 -24.42 -13.36 -9.27
C ILE A 140 -24.69 -14.87 -9.19
N LEU A 141 -24.25 -15.65 -10.17
CA LEU A 141 -24.41 -17.11 -10.16
C LEU A 141 -23.63 -17.75 -9.01
N SER A 142 -22.37 -17.34 -8.82
CA SER A 142 -21.48 -17.93 -7.82
C SER A 142 -21.72 -17.39 -6.41
N PHE A 143 -22.55 -16.35 -6.25
CA PHE A 143 -22.66 -15.53 -5.03
C PHE A 143 -22.94 -16.32 -3.75
N ARG A 144 -23.70 -17.41 -3.85
CA ARG A 144 -24.09 -18.27 -2.72
C ARG A 144 -22.99 -19.25 -2.30
N ASN A 145 -22.11 -19.61 -3.22
CA ASN A 145 -21.05 -20.59 -3.02
C ASN A 145 -19.73 -19.96 -2.56
N LEU A 146 -19.60 -18.64 -2.68
CA LEU A 146 -18.39 -17.90 -2.36
C LEU A 146 -18.31 -17.51 -0.88
N ASP A 147 -17.11 -17.62 -0.32
CA ASP A 147 -16.79 -17.07 1.00
C ASP A 147 -16.98 -15.56 1.01
N LYS A 148 -17.41 -15.01 2.16
CA LYS A 148 -17.70 -13.57 2.32
C LYS A 148 -16.52 -12.68 1.92
N THR A 149 -15.30 -13.10 2.26
CA THR A 149 -14.04 -12.40 1.97
C THR A 149 -13.75 -12.36 0.47
N LEU A 150 -13.72 -13.53 -0.18
CA LEU A 150 -13.53 -13.62 -1.63
C LEU A 150 -14.61 -12.85 -2.39
N ARG A 151 -15.87 -12.92 -1.94
CA ARG A 151 -16.96 -12.16 -2.54
C ARG A 151 -16.74 -10.65 -2.48
N ASN A 152 -16.24 -10.14 -1.36
CA ASN A 152 -15.92 -8.71 -1.23
C ASN A 152 -14.77 -8.30 -2.17
N TYR A 153 -13.74 -9.15 -2.32
CA TYR A 153 -12.65 -8.92 -3.27
C TYR A 153 -13.12 -8.88 -4.72
N LEU A 154 -14.00 -9.80 -5.10
CA LEU A 154 -14.59 -9.81 -6.43
C LEU A 154 -15.47 -8.57 -6.63
N ILE A 155 -16.30 -8.17 -5.66
CA ILE A 155 -17.09 -6.93 -5.77
C ILE A 155 -16.19 -5.72 -5.98
N GLY A 156 -15.09 -5.61 -5.24
CA GLY A 156 -14.10 -4.54 -5.41
C GLY A 156 -13.54 -4.48 -6.83
N LEU A 157 -13.03 -5.61 -7.32
CA LEU A 157 -12.50 -5.72 -8.67
C LEU A 157 -13.57 -5.45 -9.75
N LEU A 158 -14.82 -5.89 -9.55
CA LEU A 158 -15.94 -5.60 -10.46
C LEU A 158 -16.25 -4.09 -10.53
N LEU A 159 -16.18 -3.38 -9.41
CA LEU A 159 -16.39 -1.93 -9.38
C LEU A 159 -15.25 -1.16 -10.04
N LEU A 160 -14.06 -1.72 -10.03
CA LEU A 160 -12.86 -1.15 -10.64
C LEU A 160 -12.84 -1.29 -12.17
N MET A 161 -13.25 -2.44 -12.69
CA MET A 161 -13.15 -2.77 -14.11
C MET A 161 -13.77 -1.79 -15.13
N PRO A 162 -14.85 -1.02 -14.84
CA PRO A 162 -15.41 -0.08 -15.80
C PRO A 162 -14.52 1.13 -16.13
N TRP A 163 -13.53 1.44 -15.29
CA TRP A 163 -12.79 2.71 -15.35
C TRP A 163 -11.60 2.65 -16.31
N PHE A 164 -11.86 2.34 -17.58
CA PHE A 164 -10.85 2.37 -18.65
C PHE A 164 -10.56 3.79 -19.14
N PRO A 165 -9.31 4.28 -19.09
CA PRO A 165 -8.99 5.63 -19.56
C PRO A 165 -9.41 5.93 -21.00
N GLN A 166 -9.35 4.95 -21.92
CA GLN A 166 -9.69 5.13 -23.34
C GLN A 166 -11.20 5.26 -23.63
N VAL A 167 -12.05 4.76 -22.73
CA VAL A 167 -13.51 4.77 -22.95
C VAL A 167 -14.11 6.13 -22.63
N PHE A 168 -13.47 6.91 -21.76
CA PHE A 168 -13.96 8.21 -21.32
C PHE A 168 -13.34 9.36 -22.13
N PRO A 169 -14.09 10.46 -22.35
CA PRO A 169 -13.56 11.65 -23.02
C PRO A 169 -12.38 12.31 -22.30
N SER A 170 -12.29 12.14 -20.98
CA SER A 170 -11.18 12.61 -20.14
C SER A 170 -10.58 11.45 -19.36
N VAL A 171 -9.25 11.39 -19.31
CA VAL A 171 -8.50 10.34 -18.60
C VAL A 171 -8.52 10.54 -17.08
N ASN A 172 -8.73 11.77 -16.61
CA ASN A 172 -8.64 12.10 -15.18
C ASN A 172 -9.73 11.40 -14.35
N LEU A 173 -10.98 11.38 -14.84
CA LEU A 173 -12.10 10.78 -14.12
C LEU A 173 -11.91 9.26 -13.85
N PRO A 174 -11.60 8.43 -14.87
CA PRO A 174 -11.40 7.00 -14.64
C PRO A 174 -10.22 6.71 -13.70
N ILE A 175 -9.13 7.47 -13.79
CA ILE A 175 -7.96 7.30 -12.90
C ILE A 175 -8.31 7.67 -11.45
N TRP A 176 -9.06 8.75 -11.24
CA TRP A 176 -9.52 9.12 -9.90
C TRP A 176 -10.41 8.05 -9.26
N LEU A 177 -11.34 7.50 -10.05
CA LEU A 177 -12.26 6.48 -9.58
C LEU A 177 -11.57 5.13 -9.37
N SER A 178 -10.63 4.74 -10.24
CA SER A 178 -9.82 3.53 -10.06
C SER A 178 -9.00 3.62 -8.77
N ALA A 179 -8.31 4.75 -8.52
CA ALA A 179 -7.53 4.97 -7.30
C ALA A 179 -8.39 4.90 -6.03
N ILE A 180 -9.55 5.57 -5.99
CA ILE A 180 -10.46 5.54 -4.83
C ILE A 180 -10.92 4.12 -4.52
N ILE A 181 -11.30 3.35 -5.55
CA ILE A 181 -11.76 1.97 -5.38
C ILE A 181 -10.61 1.08 -4.90
N MET A 182 -9.40 1.24 -5.45
CA MET A 182 -8.22 0.46 -5.03
C MET A 182 -7.81 0.74 -3.59
N ILE A 183 -7.88 1.99 -3.13
CA ILE A 183 -7.66 2.33 -1.72
C ILE A 183 -8.70 1.63 -0.84
N GLY A 184 -9.98 1.67 -1.24
CA GLY A 184 -11.06 0.96 -0.56
C GLY A 184 -10.83 -0.54 -0.47
N ASP A 185 -10.41 -1.16 -1.58
CA ASP A 185 -10.11 -2.59 -1.65
C ASP A 185 -8.88 -2.97 -0.83
N THR A 186 -7.85 -2.12 -0.81
CA THR A 186 -6.65 -2.34 0.00
C THR A 186 -6.98 -2.30 1.50
N ILE A 187 -7.84 -1.37 1.93
CA ILE A 187 -8.41 -1.35 3.28
C ILE A 187 -9.15 -2.66 3.58
N LEU A 188 -9.98 -3.14 2.65
CA LEU A 188 -10.72 -4.40 2.82
C LEU A 188 -9.78 -5.61 2.91
N ILE A 189 -8.72 -5.65 2.10
CA ILE A 189 -7.68 -6.68 2.15
C ILE A 189 -7.02 -6.69 3.53
N TYR A 190 -6.53 -5.55 4.01
CA TYR A 190 -5.87 -5.49 5.31
C TYR A 190 -6.78 -5.83 6.48
N ASP A 191 -8.04 -5.41 6.45
CA ASP A 191 -9.02 -5.75 7.48
C ASP A 191 -9.34 -7.25 7.53
N SER A 192 -9.47 -7.89 6.36
CA SER A 192 -9.71 -9.32 6.27
C SER A 192 -8.50 -10.14 6.76
N LEU A 193 -7.28 -9.73 6.40
CA LEU A 193 -6.04 -10.35 6.85
C LEU A 193 -5.91 -10.22 8.38
N TYR A 194 -6.18 -9.02 8.91
CA TYR A 194 -6.17 -8.79 10.36
C TYR A 194 -7.16 -9.69 11.11
N THR A 195 -8.37 -9.85 10.58
CA THR A 195 -9.42 -10.68 11.21
C THR A 195 -9.02 -12.16 11.29
N GLN A 196 -8.28 -12.64 10.30
CA GLN A 196 -7.85 -14.04 10.20
C GLN A 196 -6.42 -14.32 10.70
N ARG A 197 -5.74 -13.32 11.27
CA ARG A 197 -4.31 -13.36 11.65
C ARG A 197 -3.85 -14.56 12.47
N LEU A 198 -4.73 -15.16 13.27
CA LEU A 198 -4.39 -16.29 14.15
C LEU A 198 -4.36 -17.66 13.45
N ARG A 199 -4.91 -17.77 12.24
CA ARG A 199 -5.04 -19.04 11.50
C ARG A 199 -4.29 -18.97 10.17
N ALA A 200 -3.92 -20.13 9.62
CA ALA A 200 -3.43 -20.18 8.24
C ALA A 200 -4.62 -20.19 7.29
N SER A 201 -4.77 -19.13 6.50
CA SER A 201 -5.92 -18.93 5.61
C SER A 201 -5.53 -18.92 4.14
N GLN A 202 -6.50 -19.25 3.30
CA GLN A 202 -6.38 -19.17 1.84
C GLN A 202 -6.38 -17.72 1.36
N GLU A 203 -7.06 -16.84 2.12
CA GLU A 203 -7.16 -15.40 1.86
C GLU A 203 -5.81 -14.71 1.73
N THR A 204 -4.80 -15.22 2.41
CA THR A 204 -3.46 -14.66 2.37
C THR A 204 -2.87 -14.68 0.95
N PHE A 205 -3.01 -15.80 0.22
CA PHE A 205 -2.50 -15.89 -1.15
C PHE A 205 -3.47 -15.26 -2.16
N THR A 206 -4.78 -15.35 -1.92
CA THR A 206 -5.78 -14.64 -2.75
C THR A 206 -5.55 -13.12 -2.72
N ALA A 207 -5.24 -12.56 -1.54
CA ALA A 207 -4.89 -11.15 -1.39
C ALA A 207 -3.63 -10.79 -2.18
N ILE A 208 -2.56 -11.60 -2.09
CA ILE A 208 -1.33 -11.37 -2.87
C ILE A 208 -1.61 -11.37 -4.37
N GLU A 209 -2.44 -12.29 -4.87
CA GLU A 209 -2.81 -12.31 -6.29
C GLU A 209 -3.56 -11.04 -6.71
N LEU A 210 -4.55 -10.61 -5.93
CA LEU A 210 -5.33 -9.41 -6.22
C LEU A 210 -4.46 -8.14 -6.15
N THR A 211 -3.66 -7.99 -5.10
CA THR A 211 -2.71 -6.87 -4.99
C THR A 211 -1.69 -6.89 -6.12
N SER A 212 -1.33 -8.06 -6.66
CA SER A 212 -0.41 -8.14 -7.82
C SER A 212 -1.06 -7.58 -9.08
N ILE A 213 -2.34 -7.89 -9.30
CA ILE A 213 -3.11 -7.35 -10.42
C ILE A 213 -3.21 -5.83 -10.31
N PHE A 214 -3.59 -5.33 -9.14
CA PHE A 214 -3.62 -3.91 -8.81
C PHE A 214 -2.27 -3.22 -9.03
N THR A 215 -1.17 -3.86 -8.62
CA THR A 215 0.18 -3.35 -8.86
C THR A 215 0.47 -3.22 -10.36
N LEU A 216 0.14 -4.25 -11.14
CA LEU A 216 0.32 -4.23 -12.60
C LEU A 216 -0.52 -3.15 -13.27
N MET A 217 -1.75 -2.93 -12.81
CA MET A 217 -2.63 -1.87 -13.31
C MET A 217 -2.03 -0.49 -13.08
N MET A 218 -1.57 -0.21 -11.86
CA MET A 218 -0.97 1.08 -11.51
C MET A 218 0.37 1.31 -12.22
N ILE A 219 1.18 0.27 -12.41
CA ILE A 219 2.36 0.33 -13.29
C ILE A 219 1.95 0.69 -14.72
N GLY A 220 0.86 0.08 -15.22
CA GLY A 220 0.35 0.35 -16.56
C GLY A 220 -0.09 1.79 -16.75
N GLU A 221 -0.84 2.34 -15.81
CA GLU A 221 -1.27 3.76 -15.81
C GLU A 221 -0.05 4.70 -15.71
N PHE A 222 0.95 4.36 -14.90
CA PHE A 222 2.19 5.15 -14.79
C PHE A 222 2.98 5.16 -16.09
N VAL A 223 3.13 3.98 -16.73
CA VAL A 223 3.78 3.83 -18.04
C VAL A 223 3.03 4.60 -19.13
N PHE A 224 1.70 4.67 -19.05
CA PHE A 224 0.89 5.49 -19.95
C PHE A 224 1.26 6.97 -19.88
N PHE A 225 1.46 7.55 -18.70
CA PHE A 225 1.89 8.95 -18.60
C PHE A 225 3.31 9.19 -19.15
N LEU A 226 4.20 8.19 -19.06
CA LEU A 226 5.57 8.32 -19.55
C LEU A 226 5.71 8.14 -21.07
N TYR A 227 4.99 7.18 -21.65
CA TYR A 227 5.18 6.75 -23.05
C TYR A 227 3.92 6.87 -23.91
N ASN A 228 2.79 7.27 -23.35
CA ASN A 228 1.50 7.38 -24.02
C ASN A 228 1.04 6.05 -24.66
N THR A 229 1.28 4.93 -23.96
CA THR A 229 0.82 3.58 -24.34
C THR A 229 0.10 2.93 -23.18
N LEU A 230 -1.01 2.23 -23.45
CA LEU A 230 -1.81 1.53 -22.44
C LEU A 230 -1.62 0.03 -22.46
N LEU A 231 -0.70 -0.48 -23.30
CA LEU A 231 -0.44 -1.91 -23.45
C LEU A 231 -0.28 -2.66 -22.12
N VAL A 232 0.50 -2.11 -21.18
CA VAL A 232 0.72 -2.73 -19.87
C VAL A 232 -0.56 -2.74 -19.03
N PHE A 233 -1.33 -1.66 -19.09
CA PHE A 233 -2.64 -1.56 -18.45
C PHE A 233 -3.63 -2.56 -19.04
N ASP A 234 -3.73 -2.65 -20.37
CA ASP A 234 -4.64 -3.55 -21.07
C ASP A 234 -4.32 -5.04 -20.78
N ILE A 235 -3.03 -5.40 -20.73
CA ILE A 235 -2.59 -6.73 -20.30
C ILE A 235 -2.97 -6.99 -18.84
N SER A 236 -2.79 -6.02 -17.95
CA SER A 236 -3.15 -6.17 -16.54
C SER A 236 -4.66 -6.34 -16.32
N MET A 237 -5.48 -5.67 -17.14
CA MET A 237 -6.93 -5.82 -17.17
C MET A 237 -7.35 -7.21 -17.63
N ILE A 238 -6.75 -7.73 -18.70
CA ILE A 238 -6.94 -9.11 -19.17
C ILE A 238 -6.61 -10.11 -18.05
N ILE A 239 -5.48 -9.92 -17.37
CA ILE A 239 -5.08 -10.77 -16.23
C ILE A 239 -6.11 -10.66 -15.10
N GLY A 240 -6.56 -9.44 -14.77
CA GLY A 240 -7.56 -9.19 -13.74
C GLY A 240 -8.90 -9.86 -14.04
N MET A 241 -9.35 -9.80 -15.28
CA MET A 241 -10.57 -10.45 -15.74
C MET A 241 -10.48 -11.98 -15.68
N MET A 242 -9.38 -12.55 -16.21
CA MET A 242 -9.12 -13.98 -16.12
C MET A 242 -9.10 -14.45 -14.67
N TRP A 243 -8.42 -13.70 -13.80
CA TRP A 243 -8.36 -13.99 -12.37
C TRP A 243 -9.74 -13.91 -11.71
N PHE A 244 -10.54 -12.88 -12.02
CA PHE A 244 -11.88 -12.70 -11.47
C PHE A 244 -12.77 -13.90 -11.76
N VAL A 245 -12.92 -14.27 -13.04
CA VAL A 245 -13.82 -15.36 -13.43
C VAL A 245 -13.28 -16.68 -12.92
N TYR A 246 -11.96 -16.88 -12.96
CA TYR A 246 -11.34 -18.10 -12.44
C TYR A 246 -11.60 -18.27 -10.95
N ARG A 247 -11.45 -17.21 -10.15
CA ARG A 247 -11.69 -17.24 -8.70
C ARG A 247 -13.15 -17.32 -8.33
N ALA A 248 -14.04 -16.71 -9.12
CA ALA A 248 -15.48 -16.86 -8.94
C ALA A 248 -15.92 -18.33 -9.10
N LEU A 249 -15.34 -19.07 -10.06
CA LEU A 249 -15.68 -20.46 -10.33
C LEU A 249 -14.92 -21.48 -9.45
N ALA A 250 -13.61 -21.28 -9.28
CA ALA A 250 -12.72 -22.23 -8.59
C ALA A 250 -12.66 -22.02 -7.07
N GLY A 251 -13.06 -20.84 -6.58
CA GLY A 251 -12.89 -20.43 -5.19
C GLY A 251 -11.49 -19.86 -4.87
N PRO A 252 -11.21 -19.61 -3.57
CA PRO A 252 -9.98 -18.95 -3.14
C PRO A 252 -8.73 -19.80 -3.42
N ASN A 253 -7.54 -19.19 -3.31
CA ASN A 253 -6.30 -19.93 -3.57
C ASN A 253 -6.19 -21.17 -2.66
N PRO A 254 -5.91 -22.38 -3.19
CA PRO A 254 -5.81 -23.59 -2.38
C PRO A 254 -4.68 -23.52 -1.33
N ARG A 255 -3.63 -22.74 -1.56
CA ARG A 255 -2.49 -22.58 -0.64
C ARG A 255 -2.91 -21.76 0.58
N LYS A 256 -2.61 -22.30 1.77
CA LYS A 256 -2.85 -21.62 3.05
C LYS A 256 -1.57 -20.94 3.52
N GLY A 257 -1.67 -19.66 3.88
CA GLY A 257 -0.58 -18.87 4.42
C GLY A 257 -0.95 -18.26 5.77
N ASN A 258 0.06 -17.93 6.58
CA ASN A 258 -0.13 -17.10 7.76
C ASN A 258 0.98 -16.04 7.79
N TYR A 259 0.61 -14.79 7.49
CA TYR A 259 1.54 -13.68 7.43
C TYR A 259 2.12 -13.29 8.79
N ALA A 260 1.50 -13.61 9.93
CA ALA A 260 2.03 -13.30 11.25
C ALA A 260 3.16 -14.26 11.69
N ARG A 261 3.24 -15.45 11.08
CA ARG A 261 4.25 -16.47 11.37
C ARG A 261 5.38 -16.52 10.34
N ASN A 262 5.09 -16.23 9.06
CA ASN A 262 6.06 -16.30 7.99
C ASN A 262 6.51 -14.88 7.56
N PRO A 263 7.77 -14.48 7.86
CA PRO A 263 8.27 -13.13 7.58
C PRO A 263 8.34 -12.83 6.07
N LEU A 264 8.65 -13.83 5.24
CA LEU A 264 8.70 -13.65 3.78
C LEU A 264 7.32 -13.31 3.24
N LEU A 265 6.29 -13.98 3.75
CA LEU A 265 4.93 -13.75 3.31
C LEU A 265 4.44 -12.35 3.72
N ALA A 266 4.70 -11.95 4.97
CA ALA A 266 4.39 -10.58 5.41
C ALA A 266 5.14 -9.53 4.58
N PHE A 267 6.42 -9.78 4.29
CA PHE A 267 7.22 -8.89 3.45
C PHE A 267 6.63 -8.78 2.05
N THR A 268 6.24 -9.91 1.42
CA THR A 268 5.60 -9.90 0.09
C THR A 268 4.33 -9.06 0.09
N ILE A 269 3.45 -9.20 1.09
CA ILE A 269 2.22 -8.40 1.16
C ILE A 269 2.56 -6.91 1.25
N ILE A 270 3.38 -6.51 2.23
CA ILE A 270 3.70 -5.10 2.47
C ILE A 270 4.44 -4.50 1.27
N PHE A 271 5.41 -5.22 0.72
CA PHE A 271 6.22 -4.75 -0.42
C PHE A 271 5.38 -4.58 -1.68
N LEU A 272 4.48 -5.54 -1.95
CA LEU A 272 3.62 -5.48 -3.13
C LEU A 272 2.62 -4.33 -3.02
N THR A 273 1.97 -4.17 -1.86
CA THR A 273 1.09 -3.03 -1.61
C THR A 273 1.85 -1.71 -1.68
N PHE A 274 3.08 -1.65 -1.16
CA PHE A 274 3.91 -0.45 -1.26
C PHE A 274 4.26 -0.09 -2.71
N ILE A 275 4.60 -1.06 -3.55
CA ILE A 275 4.84 -0.82 -4.99
C ILE A 275 3.56 -0.31 -5.66
N MET A 276 2.41 -0.92 -5.37
CA MET A 276 1.12 -0.46 -5.88
C MET A 276 0.83 0.98 -5.47
N GLU A 277 0.98 1.33 -4.19
CA GLU A 277 0.80 2.69 -3.66
C GLU A 277 1.77 3.69 -4.28
N PHE A 278 3.04 3.29 -4.47
CA PHE A 278 4.07 4.12 -5.11
C PHE A 278 3.64 4.53 -6.52
N PHE A 279 3.25 3.56 -7.36
CA PHE A 279 2.81 3.85 -8.72
C PHE A 279 1.49 4.62 -8.75
N MET A 280 0.54 4.26 -7.89
CA MET A 280 -0.73 4.98 -7.76
C MET A 280 -0.52 6.44 -7.36
N GLY A 281 0.45 6.72 -6.47
CA GLY A 281 0.78 8.09 -6.05
C GLY A 281 1.33 8.91 -7.20
N GLY A 282 2.31 8.34 -7.92
CA GLY A 282 2.87 8.98 -9.11
C GLY A 282 1.84 9.19 -10.23
N VAL A 283 0.90 8.27 -10.41
CA VAL A 283 -0.21 8.41 -11.37
C VAL A 283 -1.11 9.60 -11.01
N LEU A 284 -1.50 9.74 -9.75
CA LEU A 284 -2.30 10.89 -9.31
C LEU A 284 -1.52 12.20 -9.42
N ASP A 285 -0.21 12.20 -9.15
CA ASP A 285 0.65 13.37 -9.36
C ASP A 285 0.71 13.81 -10.83
N PHE A 286 0.68 12.87 -11.79
CA PHE A 286 0.55 13.22 -13.21
C PHE A 286 -0.82 13.83 -13.54
N VAL A 287 -1.90 13.28 -12.98
CA VAL A 287 -3.27 13.77 -13.21
C VAL A 287 -3.44 15.21 -12.71
N GLU A 288 -2.85 15.52 -11.56
CA GLU A 288 -2.94 16.82 -10.91
C GLU A 288 -1.83 17.80 -11.34
N GLY A 289 -0.95 17.37 -12.25
CA GLY A 289 0.07 18.21 -12.86
C GLY A 289 1.28 18.51 -11.97
N VAL A 290 1.44 17.79 -10.86
CA VAL A 290 2.68 17.80 -10.04
C VAL A 290 3.83 17.22 -10.85
N PHE A 291 3.58 16.11 -11.54
CA PHE A 291 4.48 15.58 -12.55
C PHE A 291 4.01 15.92 -13.96
N SER A 292 4.94 16.42 -14.77
CA SER A 292 4.67 16.71 -16.18
C SER A 292 4.71 15.40 -17.01
N PRO A 293 3.71 15.11 -17.86
CA PRO A 293 3.70 13.91 -18.69
C PRO A 293 4.91 13.81 -19.64
N ARG A 294 5.13 12.58 -20.16
CA ARG A 294 6.30 12.15 -20.93
C ARG A 294 7.57 12.05 -20.10
N VAL A 295 8.51 11.22 -20.54
CA VAL A 295 9.80 11.03 -19.85
C VAL A 295 10.52 12.36 -19.58
N SER A 296 10.63 13.25 -20.57
CA SER A 296 11.31 14.55 -20.37
C SER A 296 10.59 15.45 -19.36
N GLY A 297 9.25 15.43 -19.34
CA GLY A 297 8.45 16.16 -18.38
C GLY A 297 8.66 15.60 -16.98
N PHE A 298 8.55 14.28 -16.82
CA PHE A 298 8.73 13.60 -15.55
C PHE A 298 10.11 13.88 -14.95
N LEU A 299 11.17 13.75 -15.75
CA LEU A 299 12.54 14.05 -15.30
C LEU A 299 12.72 15.52 -14.87
N SER A 300 12.02 16.45 -15.51
CA SER A 300 12.06 17.87 -15.12
C SER A 300 11.26 18.21 -13.87
N SER A 301 10.34 17.32 -13.48
CA SER A 301 9.49 17.46 -12.28
C SER A 301 10.06 16.76 -11.05
N LEU A 302 11.21 16.09 -11.17
CA LEU A 302 11.88 15.45 -10.04
C LEU A 302 12.46 16.50 -9.07
N THR A 303 12.65 16.07 -7.83
CA THR A 303 13.03 16.95 -6.71
C THR A 303 14.52 17.26 -6.72
N LEU A 304 15.35 16.30 -7.11
CA LEU A 304 16.80 16.47 -7.23
C LEU A 304 17.20 16.73 -8.70
N PRO A 305 18.37 17.35 -8.94
CA PRO A 305 18.83 17.58 -10.30
C PRO A 305 19.25 16.27 -10.97
N TRP A 306 18.61 15.99 -12.09
CA TRP A 306 18.90 14.83 -12.94
C TRP A 306 20.35 14.83 -13.46
N GLN A 307 21.03 13.69 -13.34
CA GLN A 307 22.41 13.54 -13.78
C GLN A 307 22.51 12.71 -15.07
N PRO A 308 23.53 12.94 -15.92
CA PRO A 308 23.74 12.09 -17.09
C PRO A 308 24.24 10.71 -16.65
N PHE A 309 23.78 9.64 -17.31
CA PHE A 309 24.15 8.24 -17.05
C PHE A 309 25.60 7.89 -17.46
N THR A 310 26.56 8.62 -16.92
CA THR A 310 28.00 8.47 -17.21
C THR A 310 28.68 7.53 -16.22
N ASN A 311 28.19 7.47 -14.97
CA ASN A 311 28.78 6.69 -13.89
C ASN A 311 27.71 5.97 -13.04
N PRO A 312 28.04 4.84 -12.39
CA PRO A 312 27.12 4.13 -11.50
C PRO A 312 26.57 4.98 -10.34
N ILE A 313 27.33 5.98 -9.88
CA ILE A 313 26.91 6.90 -8.82
C ILE A 313 25.76 7.77 -9.30
N ASN A 314 25.79 8.23 -10.56
CA ASN A 314 24.71 9.04 -11.14
C ASN A 314 23.44 8.20 -11.29
N VAL A 315 23.56 6.95 -11.75
CA VAL A 315 22.42 6.02 -11.82
C VAL A 315 21.79 5.80 -10.44
N LEU A 316 22.60 5.66 -9.39
CA LEU A 316 22.11 5.52 -8.02
C LEU A 316 21.44 6.81 -7.52
N TRP A 317 22.00 7.97 -7.84
CA TRP A 317 21.44 9.29 -7.52
C TRP A 317 20.06 9.45 -8.15
N ASP A 318 19.96 9.23 -9.46
CA ASP A 318 18.73 9.34 -10.24
C ASP A 318 17.67 8.33 -9.76
N PHE A 319 18.08 7.13 -9.36
CA PHE A 319 17.18 6.15 -8.75
C PHE A 319 16.62 6.64 -7.41
N ILE A 320 17.48 7.19 -6.54
CA ILE A 320 17.08 7.76 -5.25
C ILE A 320 16.12 8.93 -5.48
N ASP A 321 16.37 9.76 -6.49
CA ASP A 321 15.53 10.90 -6.84
C ASP A 321 14.14 10.48 -7.32
N ILE A 322 14.04 9.52 -8.26
CA ILE A 322 12.75 8.98 -8.71
C ILE A 322 11.97 8.42 -7.52
N VAL A 323 12.62 7.60 -6.69
CA VAL A 323 11.96 6.94 -5.57
C VAL A 323 11.53 7.97 -4.52
N GLY A 324 12.42 8.87 -4.11
CA GLY A 324 12.13 9.87 -3.09
C GLY A 324 11.12 10.92 -3.55
N SER A 325 11.14 11.32 -4.83
CA SER A 325 10.21 12.33 -5.36
C SER A 325 8.76 11.83 -5.34
N VAL A 326 8.53 10.56 -5.66
CA VAL A 326 7.19 9.95 -5.59
C VAL A 326 6.79 9.67 -4.14
N LEU A 327 7.71 9.16 -3.30
CA LEU A 327 7.39 8.86 -1.90
C LEU A 327 7.19 10.09 -1.01
N GLY A 328 7.85 11.20 -1.36
CA GLY A 328 7.65 12.52 -0.76
C GLY A 328 6.49 13.30 -1.38
N SER A 329 5.78 12.73 -2.36
CA SER A 329 4.76 13.45 -3.11
C SER A 329 3.45 13.62 -2.33
N ILE A 330 2.70 14.63 -2.78
CA ILE A 330 1.43 15.05 -2.25
C ILE A 330 0.42 13.89 -2.22
N TRP A 331 0.21 13.26 -3.37
CA TRP A 331 -0.83 12.26 -3.51
C TRP A 331 -0.46 10.93 -2.87
N PHE A 332 0.82 10.57 -2.91
CA PHE A 332 1.30 9.41 -2.16
C PHE A 332 0.99 9.54 -0.66
N LEU A 333 1.32 10.69 -0.05
CA LEU A 333 1.06 10.95 1.36
C LEU A 333 -0.44 11.02 1.71
N ILE A 334 -1.28 11.55 0.82
CA ILE A 334 -2.75 11.58 1.01
C ILE A 334 -3.31 10.17 1.03
N MET A 335 -3.00 9.35 0.03
CA MET A 335 -3.56 8.00 -0.10
C MET A 335 -3.14 7.11 1.06
N MET A 336 -1.85 7.12 1.39
CA MET A 336 -1.32 6.43 2.55
C MET A 336 -1.98 6.91 3.84
N GLY A 337 -2.23 8.22 3.96
CA GLY A 337 -2.94 8.82 5.08
C GLY A 337 -4.38 8.32 5.23
N ILE A 338 -5.13 8.22 4.12
CA ILE A 338 -6.50 7.72 4.09
C ILE A 338 -6.53 6.25 4.50
N GLU A 339 -5.68 5.43 3.91
CA GLU A 339 -5.63 3.99 4.17
C GLU A 339 -5.24 3.70 5.62
N MET A 340 -4.06 4.19 6.04
CA MET A 340 -3.53 3.94 7.38
C MET A 340 -4.39 4.63 8.44
N GLY A 341 -4.95 5.80 8.14
CA GLY A 341 -5.89 6.53 8.98
C GLY A 341 -7.17 5.73 9.24
N PHE A 342 -7.74 5.09 8.22
CA PHE A 342 -8.91 4.24 8.39
C PHE A 342 -8.60 2.99 9.23
N LEU A 343 -7.46 2.33 8.99
CA LEU A 343 -7.02 1.18 9.79
C LEU A 343 -6.75 1.58 11.25
N ALA A 344 -6.16 2.75 11.49
CA ALA A 344 -5.96 3.30 12.82
C ALA A 344 -7.28 3.66 13.51
N PHE A 345 -8.24 4.21 12.76
CA PHE A 345 -9.59 4.51 13.25
C PHE A 345 -10.30 3.23 13.71
N LYS A 346 -10.27 2.16 12.91
CA LYS A 346 -10.81 0.85 13.32
C LYS A 346 -10.19 0.35 14.61
N LYS A 347 -8.87 0.42 14.75
CA LYS A 347 -8.19 0.04 16.00
C LYS A 347 -8.60 0.92 17.18
N MET A 348 -8.78 2.23 16.97
CA MET A 348 -9.20 3.17 18.02
C MET A 348 -10.56 2.76 18.61
N LEU A 349 -11.47 2.20 17.80
CA LEU A 349 -12.76 1.67 18.27
C LEU A 349 -12.58 0.48 19.24
N GLU A 350 -11.58 -0.37 19.02
CA GLU A 350 -11.28 -1.55 19.85
C GLU A 350 -10.62 -1.20 21.21
N MET A 351 -10.12 0.02 21.38
CA MET A 351 -9.43 0.40 22.62
C MET A 351 -10.39 0.53 23.80
N ARG A 352 -9.91 0.24 25.02
CA ARG A 352 -10.66 0.39 26.27
C ARG A 352 -10.36 1.71 26.97
N VAL A 353 -9.11 2.17 26.90
CA VAL A 353 -8.63 3.33 27.66
C VAL A 353 -8.87 4.63 26.90
N LYS A 354 -9.68 5.53 27.47
CA LYS A 354 -10.05 6.83 26.87
C LYS A 354 -8.84 7.68 26.48
N GLU A 355 -7.82 7.74 27.35
CA GLU A 355 -6.61 8.53 27.09
C GLU A 355 -5.87 8.05 25.82
N VAL A 356 -5.81 6.75 25.59
CA VAL A 356 -5.16 6.18 24.39
C VAL A 356 -6.01 6.43 23.14
N LYS A 357 -7.35 6.41 23.26
CA LYS A 357 -8.26 6.82 22.17
C LYS A 357 -8.04 8.27 21.75
N VAL A 358 -8.01 9.19 22.72
CA VAL A 358 -7.78 10.62 22.44
C VAL A 358 -6.42 10.81 21.77
N ARG A 359 -5.38 10.11 22.23
CA ARG A 359 -4.06 10.14 21.57
C ARG A 359 -4.12 9.68 20.11
N MET A 360 -4.83 8.58 19.82
CA MET A 360 -4.98 8.11 18.43
C MET A 360 -5.77 9.10 17.57
N GLY A 361 -6.82 9.72 18.11
CA GLY A 361 -7.55 10.77 17.39
C GLY A 361 -6.67 11.97 17.07
N LEU A 362 -5.88 12.43 18.04
CA LEU A 362 -4.89 13.50 17.83
C LEU A 362 -3.85 13.12 16.78
N MET A 363 -3.39 11.87 16.75
CA MET A 363 -2.42 11.38 15.77
C MET A 363 -2.99 11.38 14.35
N ILE A 364 -4.23 10.93 14.16
CA ILE A 364 -4.91 10.95 12.86
C ILE A 364 -5.12 12.40 12.40
N LEU A 365 -5.59 13.27 13.30
CA LEU A 365 -5.80 14.69 13.01
C LEU A 365 -4.47 15.40 12.69
N ALA A 366 -3.41 15.10 13.43
CA ALA A 366 -2.08 15.65 13.21
C ALA A 366 -1.52 15.25 11.84
N TYR A 367 -1.69 14.01 11.40
CA TYR A 367 -1.29 13.61 10.05
C TYR A 367 -2.09 14.41 9.01
N ALA A 368 -3.42 14.45 9.14
CA ALA A 368 -4.28 15.18 8.21
C ALA A 368 -3.95 16.68 8.14
N LEU A 369 -3.58 17.30 9.27
CA LEU A 369 -3.21 18.72 9.30
C LEU A 369 -1.77 18.94 8.82
N TYR A 370 -0.79 18.34 9.47
CA TYR A 370 0.62 18.66 9.27
C TYR A 370 1.24 18.01 8.02
N THR A 371 0.65 16.92 7.51
CA THR A 371 1.18 16.21 6.34
C THR A 371 0.36 16.52 5.09
N ILE A 372 -0.95 16.75 5.24
CA ILE A 372 -1.85 16.96 4.10
C ILE A 372 -2.29 18.42 3.99
N TYR A 373 -3.07 18.92 4.96
CA TYR A 373 -3.76 20.19 4.82
C TYR A 373 -2.80 21.38 4.75
N ILE A 374 -1.89 21.52 5.70
CA ILE A 374 -1.08 22.73 5.82
C ILE A 374 -0.04 22.83 4.69
N PRO A 375 0.70 21.77 4.33
CA PRO A 375 1.64 21.82 3.21
C PRO A 375 0.98 22.13 1.86
N MET A 376 -0.30 21.81 1.67
CA MET A 376 -0.88 21.69 0.30
C MET A 376 -2.14 22.52 0.05
N PHE A 377 -2.95 22.73 1.08
CA PHE A 377 -4.27 23.39 0.95
C PHE A 377 -4.40 24.63 1.81
N SER A 378 -3.44 24.90 2.69
CA SER A 378 -3.44 26.11 3.51
C SER A 378 -2.85 27.28 2.74
N PRO A 379 -3.38 28.51 2.92
CA PRO A 379 -2.74 29.73 2.43
C PRO A 379 -1.31 29.95 2.96
N LEU A 380 -0.88 29.16 3.94
CA LEU A 380 0.46 29.18 4.52
C LEU A 380 1.44 28.23 3.81
N SER A 381 1.02 27.49 2.78
CA SER A 381 1.85 26.51 2.05
C SER A 381 3.17 27.09 1.57
N ASP A 382 3.13 28.28 0.95
CA ASP A 382 4.29 28.92 0.34
C ASP A 382 5.29 29.45 1.37
N HIS A 383 4.81 29.69 2.59
CA HIS A 383 5.61 30.16 3.71
C HIS A 383 6.06 29.03 4.64
N LEU A 384 5.55 27.81 4.44
CA LEU A 384 5.75 26.66 5.31
C LEU A 384 7.21 26.28 5.56
N PRO A 385 8.12 26.34 4.56
CA PRO A 385 9.55 26.11 4.78
C PRO A 385 10.16 27.10 5.80
N TYR A 386 9.53 28.26 5.99
CA TYR A 386 9.98 29.34 6.85
C TYR A 386 9.21 29.44 8.17
N ILE A 387 8.16 28.63 8.37
CA ILE A 387 7.35 28.64 9.59
C ILE A 387 7.98 27.68 10.63
N PRO A 388 8.45 28.20 11.78
CA PRO A 388 8.87 27.39 12.91
C PRO A 388 7.77 26.40 13.34
N TYR A 389 8.14 25.23 13.88
CA TYR A 389 7.20 24.26 14.50
C TYR A 389 6.29 23.45 13.57
N MET A 390 6.32 23.69 12.25
CA MET A 390 5.58 22.91 11.26
C MET A 390 6.28 21.60 10.85
N TRP A 391 7.38 21.28 11.52
CA TRP A 391 8.32 20.25 11.10
C TRP A 391 8.01 18.93 11.81
N SER A 392 7.39 18.02 11.08
CA SER A 392 7.04 16.68 11.57
C SER A 392 8.28 15.83 11.94
N MET A 393 9.47 16.19 11.40
CA MET A 393 10.65 15.33 11.41
C MET A 393 11.97 15.98 11.89
N GLY A 394 11.98 17.24 12.34
CA GLY A 394 13.17 17.90 12.90
C GLY A 394 13.89 18.85 11.92
N ILE A 395 15.23 18.86 11.93
CA ILE A 395 16.08 19.73 11.09
C ILE A 395 15.80 19.48 9.60
N GLY A 396 15.65 20.56 8.83
CA GLY A 396 15.76 20.54 7.37
C GLY A 396 14.52 20.04 6.63
N THR A 397 13.34 20.06 7.25
CA THR A 397 12.11 19.79 6.50
C THR A 397 11.88 20.90 5.47
N LEU A 398 11.93 20.55 4.19
CA LEU A 398 11.58 21.41 3.05
C LEU A 398 12.58 22.51 2.66
N GLY A 399 13.81 22.52 3.20
CA GLY A 399 14.84 23.48 2.78
C GLY A 399 16.15 23.46 3.59
N GLY A 400 17.14 24.22 3.11
CA GLY A 400 18.43 24.43 3.78
C GLY A 400 18.32 25.26 5.06
N VAL A 401 19.25 25.10 5.98
CA VAL A 401 19.30 25.88 7.23
C VAL A 401 19.82 27.28 6.93
N SER A 402 18.99 28.30 7.16
CA SER A 402 19.34 29.71 6.94
C SER A 402 19.02 30.59 8.16
N ASN A 403 19.49 31.84 8.16
CA ASN A 403 19.22 32.80 9.24
C ASN A 403 17.72 33.00 9.53
N SER A 404 16.87 33.00 8.49
CA SER A 404 15.43 33.21 8.65
C SER A 404 14.75 32.05 9.40
N VAL A 405 15.35 30.85 9.35
CA VAL A 405 14.75 29.62 9.84
C VAL A 405 15.40 29.12 11.15
N LEU A 406 16.64 29.56 11.44
CA LEU A 406 17.43 29.08 12.57
C LEU A 406 16.72 29.24 13.93
N LEU A 407 16.12 30.41 14.20
CA LEU A 407 15.42 30.66 15.46
C LEU A 407 14.20 29.73 15.61
N GLY A 408 13.53 29.45 14.49
CA GLY A 408 12.42 28.51 14.45
C GLY A 408 12.82 27.06 14.70
N LEU A 409 13.94 26.65 14.12
CA LEU A 409 14.55 25.34 14.34
C LEU A 409 14.89 25.13 15.82
N ILE A 410 15.61 26.08 16.42
CA ILE A 410 15.98 26.04 17.84
C ILE A 410 14.73 26.01 18.72
N GLY A 411 13.77 26.91 18.44
CA GLY A 411 12.49 26.94 19.13
C GLY A 411 11.80 25.58 19.10
N THR A 412 11.75 24.93 17.93
CA THR A 412 11.14 23.60 17.76
C THR A 412 11.77 22.57 18.69
N TYR A 413 13.10 22.48 18.72
CA TYR A 413 13.80 21.58 19.63
C TYR A 413 13.53 21.89 21.11
N VAL A 414 13.48 23.17 21.49
CA VAL A 414 13.19 23.61 22.87
C VAL A 414 11.76 23.22 23.27
N ILE A 415 10.76 23.52 22.45
CA ILE A 415 9.36 23.19 22.75
C ILE A 415 9.18 21.67 22.89
N TYR A 416 9.71 20.88 21.95
CA TYR A 416 9.61 19.42 22.01
C TYR A 416 10.43 18.83 23.16
N ALA A 417 11.56 19.43 23.54
CA ALA A 417 12.27 19.05 24.76
C ALA A 417 11.40 19.28 26.00
N VAL A 418 10.77 20.45 26.14
CA VAL A 418 9.88 20.75 27.27
C VAL A 418 8.69 19.78 27.29
N LEU A 419 8.02 19.57 26.15
CA LEU A 419 6.88 18.65 26.06
C LEU A 419 7.30 17.19 26.35
N SER A 420 8.44 16.74 25.82
CA SER A 420 8.99 15.40 26.11
C SER A 420 9.44 15.25 27.55
N PHE A 421 9.91 16.32 28.19
CA PHE A 421 10.24 16.32 29.60
C PHE A 421 8.97 16.17 30.47
N LEU A 422 7.90 16.88 30.13
CA LEU A 422 6.66 16.91 30.92
C LEU A 422 5.75 15.71 30.69
N PHE A 423 5.59 15.29 29.43
CA PHE A 423 4.62 14.27 29.01
C PHE A 423 5.26 13.01 28.43
N GLY A 424 6.59 13.01 28.26
CA GLY A 424 7.32 11.91 27.64
C GLY A 424 7.27 11.95 26.12
N SER A 425 7.97 11.02 25.49
CA SER A 425 8.05 10.86 24.02
C SER A 425 6.69 10.62 23.33
N ARG A 426 5.62 10.43 24.11
CA ARG A 426 4.25 10.27 23.59
C ARG A 426 3.75 11.50 22.83
N ASN A 427 4.22 12.70 23.18
CA ASN A 427 3.79 13.93 22.51
C ASN A 427 4.18 13.88 21.02
N LEU A 428 5.39 13.37 20.75
CA LEU A 428 5.88 13.13 19.41
C LEU A 428 4.97 12.13 18.67
N CYS A 429 4.68 11.00 19.31
CA CYS A 429 3.86 9.95 18.73
C CYS A 429 2.35 10.25 18.70
N ALA A 430 1.94 11.46 19.09
CA ALA A 430 0.55 11.88 19.15
C ALA A 430 0.25 13.09 18.26
N VAL A 431 1.24 13.97 18.03
CA VAL A 431 0.98 15.28 17.40
C VAL A 431 1.93 15.60 16.25
N THR A 432 3.12 14.99 16.17
CA THR A 432 4.11 15.43 15.16
C THR A 432 4.66 14.36 14.27
N CYS A 433 5.00 13.19 14.81
CA CYS A 433 5.50 12.13 13.99
C CYS A 433 4.33 11.47 13.27
N THR A 434 4.44 11.36 11.96
CA THR A 434 3.47 10.68 11.08
C THR A 434 3.61 9.16 11.15
N ALA A 435 4.82 8.68 11.46
CA ALA A 435 5.13 7.25 11.52
C ALA A 435 4.23 6.40 12.42
N PRO A 436 3.79 6.85 13.61
CA PRO A 436 2.87 6.10 14.45
C PRO A 436 1.55 5.79 13.75
N LEU A 437 1.06 6.63 12.83
CA LEU A 437 -0.16 6.36 12.07
C LEU A 437 -0.03 5.04 11.30
N MET A 438 1.09 4.86 10.59
CA MET A 438 1.36 3.68 9.78
C MET A 438 1.58 2.41 10.62
N TYR A 439 2.27 2.52 11.76
CA TYR A 439 2.52 1.35 12.61
C TYR A 439 1.34 0.94 13.49
N GLN A 440 0.34 1.82 13.68
CA GLN A 440 -0.77 1.58 14.60
C GLN A 440 -2.07 1.18 13.92
N GLY A 441 -2.12 1.02 12.59
CA GLY A 441 -3.24 0.37 11.91
C GLY A 441 -3.42 -1.09 12.35
N THR A 442 -4.63 -1.63 12.29
CA THR A 442 -4.95 -3.01 12.73
C THR A 442 -4.00 -4.07 12.14
N PHE A 443 -3.83 -4.09 10.81
CA PHE A 443 -2.93 -5.04 10.13
C PHE A 443 -1.47 -4.88 10.61
N TYR A 444 -0.90 -3.67 10.54
CA TYR A 444 0.48 -3.41 10.93
C TYR A 444 0.75 -3.65 12.41
N ASP A 445 -0.22 -3.38 13.27
CA ASP A 445 -0.14 -3.68 14.70
C ASP A 445 0.07 -5.17 14.96
N SER A 446 -0.57 -6.04 14.16
CA SER A 446 -0.42 -7.49 14.30
C SER A 446 1.01 -7.98 14.00
N LEU A 447 1.82 -7.19 13.30
CA LEU A 447 3.21 -7.51 12.95
C LEU A 447 4.18 -7.38 14.13
N LYS A 448 3.74 -6.88 15.30
CA LYS A 448 4.56 -6.82 16.53
C LYS A 448 5.09 -8.18 16.98
N VAL A 449 4.48 -9.27 16.53
CA VAL A 449 5.01 -10.62 16.72
C VAL A 449 6.47 -10.71 16.24
N TYR A 450 6.83 -9.98 15.17
CA TYR A 450 8.19 -9.94 14.62
C TYR A 450 9.23 -9.30 15.54
N ASN A 451 8.84 -8.50 16.53
CA ASN A 451 9.77 -8.06 17.59
C ASN A 451 10.35 -9.24 18.37
N ARG A 452 9.63 -10.37 18.42
CA ARG A 452 10.00 -11.56 19.19
C ARG A 452 10.45 -12.74 18.33
N THR A 453 10.03 -12.80 17.08
CA THR A 453 10.37 -13.93 16.19
C THR A 453 11.57 -13.63 15.29
N SER A 454 11.73 -12.38 14.84
CA SER A 454 12.84 -12.01 13.96
C SER A 454 14.20 -12.06 14.68
N LYS A 455 15.28 -12.23 13.92
CA LYS A 455 16.65 -12.29 14.49
C LYS A 455 17.07 -10.95 15.08
N VAL A 456 16.77 -9.84 14.40
CA VAL A 456 17.15 -8.49 14.85
C VAL A 456 16.22 -8.02 15.96
N GLY A 457 14.90 -8.17 15.81
CA GLY A 457 13.92 -7.79 16.83
C GLY A 457 14.19 -8.43 18.19
N ARG A 458 14.57 -9.73 18.22
CA ARG A 458 14.93 -10.42 19.46
C ARG A 458 16.08 -9.76 20.23
N LYS A 459 17.05 -9.19 19.53
CA LYS A 459 18.18 -8.47 20.14
C LYS A 459 17.74 -7.12 20.75
N LEU A 460 16.54 -6.64 20.42
CA LEU A 460 16.02 -5.33 20.81
C LEU A 460 14.92 -5.40 21.89
N MET A 461 14.53 -6.58 22.37
CA MET A 461 13.37 -6.77 23.27
C MET A 461 13.51 -6.22 24.70
N THR A 462 14.72 -5.84 25.15
CA THR A 462 14.88 -5.33 26.51
C THR A 462 14.89 -3.80 26.55
N SER A 463 14.60 -3.22 27.71
CA SER A 463 14.74 -1.79 27.98
C SER A 463 16.17 -1.27 27.75
N ARG A 464 17.18 -2.17 27.78
CA ARG A 464 18.58 -1.86 27.50
C ARG A 464 18.83 -1.79 26.00
N ARG A 465 19.68 -0.84 25.59
CA ARG A 465 20.12 -0.71 24.19
C ARG A 465 21.44 -1.45 23.99
N PRO A 466 21.53 -2.32 22.96
CA PRO A 466 22.81 -2.94 22.60
C PRO A 466 23.76 -1.87 22.05
N ASP A 467 25.07 -2.11 22.14
CA ASP A 467 26.06 -1.09 21.84
C ASP A 467 26.05 -0.65 20.37
N TRP A 468 25.77 -1.57 19.43
CA TRP A 468 25.64 -1.23 18.01
C TRP A 468 24.51 -0.20 17.76
N VAL A 469 23.40 -0.26 18.50
CA VAL A 469 22.31 0.74 18.39
C VAL A 469 22.77 2.08 18.93
N LYS A 470 23.56 2.11 20.00
CA LYS A 470 24.11 3.37 20.54
C LYS A 470 25.03 4.03 19.52
N VAL A 471 25.88 3.24 18.85
CA VAL A 471 26.76 3.72 17.78
C VAL A 471 25.94 4.32 16.64
N ILE A 472 24.95 3.58 16.10
CA ILE A 472 24.09 4.11 15.02
C ILE A 472 23.39 5.39 15.45
N THR A 473 22.80 5.40 16.65
CA THR A 473 22.08 6.56 17.19
C THR A 473 23.00 7.79 17.25
N LEU A 474 24.20 7.62 17.80
CA LEU A 474 25.18 8.69 17.93
C LEU A 474 25.67 9.17 16.55
N SER A 475 26.00 8.23 15.66
CA SER A 475 26.45 8.54 14.30
C SER A 475 25.41 9.34 13.52
N VAL A 476 24.14 8.93 13.53
CA VAL A 476 23.07 9.65 12.83
C VAL A 476 22.88 11.04 13.41
N SER A 477 22.85 11.18 14.74
CA SER A 477 22.74 12.51 15.38
C SER A 477 23.92 13.42 15.07
N ILE A 478 25.15 12.90 15.03
CA ILE A 478 26.35 13.66 14.67
C ILE A 478 26.29 14.10 13.21
N VAL A 479 25.92 13.20 12.28
CA VAL A 479 25.84 13.52 10.85
C VAL A 479 24.81 14.62 10.60
N VAL A 480 23.63 14.52 11.22
CA VAL A 480 22.58 15.56 11.10
C VAL A 480 23.06 16.90 11.66
N LEU A 481 23.77 16.90 12.79
CA LEU A 481 24.32 18.13 13.37
C LEU A 481 25.39 18.77 12.48
N ILE A 482 26.33 17.97 11.96
CA ILE A 482 27.37 18.45 11.04
C ILE A 482 26.73 19.01 9.77
N ALA A 483 25.77 18.31 9.20
CA ALA A 483 25.04 18.77 8.02
C ALA A 483 24.32 20.10 8.27
N ALA A 484 23.66 20.25 9.43
CA ALA A 484 23.00 21.50 9.81
C ALA A 484 23.99 22.67 9.89
N ILE A 485 25.17 22.45 10.47
CA ILE A 485 26.23 23.47 10.57
C ILE A 485 26.76 23.83 9.17
N ILE A 486 27.06 22.83 8.33
CA ILE A 486 27.53 23.05 6.95
C ILE A 486 26.50 23.82 6.15
N SER A 487 25.23 23.41 6.19
CA SER A 487 24.13 24.10 5.48
C SER A 487 24.00 25.56 5.94
N TYR A 488 24.07 25.80 7.26
CA TYR A 488 24.04 27.17 7.79
C TYR A 488 25.21 28.03 7.33
N LEU A 489 26.45 27.51 7.38
CA LEU A 489 27.62 28.23 6.90
C LEU A 489 27.58 28.47 5.38
N ASN A 490 26.99 27.54 4.62
CA ASN A 490 26.75 27.69 3.19
C ASN A 490 25.73 28.79 2.91
N SER A 491 24.66 28.88 3.71
CA SER A 491 23.65 29.95 3.59
C SER A 491 24.21 31.35 3.88
N LEU A 492 25.25 31.44 4.72
CA LEU A 492 25.95 32.69 5.03
C LEU A 492 26.99 33.07 3.97
N GLY A 493 27.24 32.21 2.98
CA GLY A 493 28.27 32.41 1.95
C GLY A 493 29.71 32.27 2.49
N ILE A 494 29.90 31.70 3.68
CA ILE A 494 31.23 31.48 4.27
C ILE A 494 31.91 30.28 3.59
N ILE A 495 31.13 29.26 3.26
CA ILE A 495 31.55 28.08 2.50
C ILE A 495 30.62 27.89 1.30
N SER A 496 31.08 27.18 0.27
CA SER A 496 30.27 26.77 -0.89
C SER A 496 30.26 25.25 -0.99
N PHE A 497 29.49 24.59 -0.12
CA PHE A 497 29.41 23.13 -0.08
C PHE A 497 28.00 22.66 -0.45
N THR A 498 27.89 22.05 -1.63
CA THR A 498 26.67 21.40 -2.13
C THR A 498 27.03 20.07 -2.77
N ILE A 499 26.11 19.10 -2.74
CA ILE A 499 26.26 17.80 -3.40
C ILE A 499 25.35 17.82 -4.61
N PHE A 500 25.92 17.73 -5.83
CA PHE A 500 25.19 17.90 -7.09
C PHE A 500 24.30 19.16 -7.10
N SER A 501 24.80 20.28 -6.57
CA SER A 501 24.04 21.55 -6.44
C SER A 501 22.87 21.53 -5.45
N THR A 502 22.73 20.46 -4.65
CA THR A 502 21.73 20.35 -3.59
C THR A 502 22.35 20.65 -2.22
N ASP A 503 21.59 21.35 -1.36
CA ASP A 503 21.97 21.57 0.03
C ASP A 503 22.02 20.24 0.82
N ILE A 504 23.04 20.08 1.67
CA ILE A 504 23.29 18.84 2.39
C ILE A 504 22.14 18.46 3.35
N THR A 505 21.48 19.42 3.98
CA THR A 505 20.39 19.13 4.93
C THR A 505 19.12 18.70 4.23
N PHE A 506 18.81 19.31 3.08
CA PHE A 506 17.69 18.88 2.24
C PHE A 506 17.93 17.47 1.69
N LEU A 507 19.13 17.19 1.20
CA LEU A 507 19.49 15.85 0.71
C LEU A 507 19.35 14.78 1.82
N ILE A 508 19.79 15.12 3.03
CA ILE A 508 19.68 14.25 4.21
C ILE A 508 18.22 13.99 4.57
N TYR A 509 17.37 15.02 4.52
CA TYR A 509 15.93 14.87 4.74
C TYR A 509 15.33 13.92 3.69
N PHE A 510 15.57 14.20 2.42
CA PHE A 510 15.03 13.44 1.29
C PHE A 510 15.43 11.95 1.36
N VAL A 511 16.72 11.67 1.58
CA VAL A 511 17.20 10.28 1.66
C VAL A 511 16.68 9.57 2.91
N TRP A 512 16.69 10.20 4.09
CA TRP A 512 16.28 9.50 5.31
C TRP A 512 14.77 9.33 5.44
N PHE A 513 13.99 10.34 5.10
CA PHE A 513 12.55 10.34 5.32
C PHE A 513 11.78 9.84 4.11
N ASP A 514 12.14 10.30 2.91
CA ASP A 514 11.38 9.92 1.71
C ASP A 514 11.82 8.56 1.17
N VAL A 515 12.98 8.02 1.59
CA VAL A 515 13.46 6.70 1.13
C VAL A 515 13.72 5.71 2.28
N ILE A 516 14.71 5.98 3.13
CA ILE A 516 15.16 4.99 4.14
C ILE A 516 14.05 4.63 5.12
N TRP A 517 13.22 5.61 5.50
CA TRP A 517 12.13 5.35 6.43
C TRP A 517 11.12 4.33 5.90
N TYR A 518 10.74 4.43 4.63
CA TYR A 518 9.87 3.46 3.97
C TYR A 518 10.54 2.08 3.82
N LEU A 519 11.85 2.04 3.52
CA LEU A 519 12.59 0.77 3.52
C LEU A 519 12.55 0.09 4.89
N LEU A 520 12.68 0.86 5.97
CA LEU A 520 12.55 0.35 7.34
C LEU A 520 11.10 -0.10 7.65
N PHE A 521 10.10 0.59 7.11
CA PHE A 521 8.70 0.23 7.24
C PHE A 521 8.37 -1.11 6.54
N ILE A 522 8.78 -1.29 5.29
CA ILE A 522 8.58 -2.55 4.56
C ILE A 522 9.34 -3.70 5.23
N SER A 523 10.48 -3.40 5.86
CA SER A 523 11.34 -4.36 6.56
C SER A 523 10.86 -4.77 7.97
N ILE A 524 9.65 -4.38 8.41
CA ILE A 524 9.06 -4.81 9.70
C ILE A 524 9.19 -6.33 9.95
N PRO A 525 8.95 -7.23 8.98
CA PRO A 525 9.05 -8.67 9.22
C PRO A 525 10.45 -9.15 9.65
N PHE A 526 11.49 -8.38 9.34
CA PHE A 526 12.88 -8.70 9.65
C PHE A 526 13.45 -7.89 10.82
N LEU A 527 13.04 -6.62 10.96
CA LEU A 527 13.55 -5.68 11.96
C LEU A 527 12.67 -5.58 13.20
N GLY A 528 11.38 -5.88 13.07
CA GLY A 528 10.35 -5.57 14.05
C GLY A 528 9.64 -4.24 13.76
N THR A 529 8.58 -3.96 14.50
CA THR A 529 7.81 -2.71 14.39
C THR A 529 8.56 -1.54 15.02
N PHE A 530 8.28 -0.31 14.57
CA PHE A 530 8.99 0.89 15.02
C PHE A 530 10.52 0.78 14.84
N ALA A 531 10.96 0.09 13.77
CA ALA A 531 12.36 -0.15 13.46
C ALA A 531 13.18 1.15 13.45
N CYS A 532 12.64 2.24 12.90
CA CYS A 532 13.34 3.52 12.82
C CYS A 532 13.82 4.03 14.19
N VAL A 533 13.01 3.86 15.24
CA VAL A 533 13.36 4.30 16.60
C VAL A 533 14.15 3.22 17.34
N THR A 534 13.80 1.94 17.19
CA THR A 534 14.45 0.84 17.92
C THR A 534 15.88 0.55 17.45
N THR A 535 16.19 0.88 16.18
CA THR A 535 17.52 0.75 15.59
C THR A 535 18.35 2.04 15.65
N GLY A 536 17.73 3.18 15.97
CA GLY A 536 18.41 4.46 16.15
C GLY A 536 18.52 5.35 14.91
N TYR A 537 17.90 4.96 13.79
CA TYR A 537 17.88 5.77 12.55
C TYR A 537 17.03 7.04 12.67
N CYS A 538 15.96 7.02 13.47
CA CYS A 538 15.10 8.18 13.68
C CYS A 538 15.73 9.13 14.72
N TYR A 539 16.54 10.09 14.26
CA TYR A 539 17.19 11.05 15.15
C TYR A 539 16.18 11.90 15.95
N TRP A 540 15.06 12.27 15.32
CA TRP A 540 14.01 13.06 15.95
C TRP A 540 13.31 12.30 17.09
N GLY A 541 13.04 11.01 16.87
CA GLY A 541 12.52 10.10 17.90
C GLY A 541 13.53 9.90 19.03
N VAL A 542 14.80 9.70 18.70
CA VAL A 542 15.92 9.54 19.65
C VAL A 542 16.06 10.76 20.56
N PHE A 543 16.01 11.98 19.99
CA PHE A 543 16.09 13.22 20.76
C PHE A 543 14.98 13.29 21.81
N ASN A 544 13.73 13.09 21.38
CA ASN A 544 12.58 13.11 22.28
C ASN A 544 12.62 11.99 23.33
N GLN A 545 13.14 10.80 22.97
CA GLN A 545 13.37 9.70 23.91
C GLN A 545 14.48 10.01 24.93
N ALA A 546 15.53 10.71 24.52
CA ALA A 546 16.60 11.15 25.41
C ALA A 546 16.03 12.07 26.49
N VAL A 547 15.31 13.11 26.07
CA VAL A 547 14.70 14.08 27.00
C VAL A 547 13.64 13.41 27.87
N SER A 548 12.77 12.57 27.29
CA SER A 548 11.76 11.81 28.03
C SER A 548 12.37 10.86 29.06
N SER A 549 13.56 10.30 28.80
CA SER A 549 14.23 9.39 29.74
C SER A 549 14.73 10.11 31.00
N VAL A 550 14.96 11.43 30.92
CA VAL A 550 15.31 12.30 32.05
C VAL A 550 14.07 12.93 32.68
N GLY A 551 13.03 13.20 31.88
CA GLY A 551 11.80 13.88 32.30
C GLY A 551 10.89 13.18 33.32
N LEU A 552 9.73 13.77 33.57
CA LEU A 552 8.75 13.30 34.57
C LEU A 552 8.02 12.03 34.15
N PHE A 553 7.97 11.76 32.84
CA PHE A 553 7.19 10.66 32.29
C PHE A 553 7.71 9.28 32.68
N ARG A 554 6.79 8.44 33.15
CA ARG A 554 7.02 7.03 33.45
C ARG A 554 5.68 6.28 33.46
N LEU A 555 5.74 4.97 33.29
CA LEU A 555 4.59 4.11 33.54
C LEU A 555 4.63 3.69 35.00
N LYS A 556 3.51 3.81 35.72
CA LYS A 556 3.38 3.32 37.10
C LYS A 556 2.32 2.23 37.17
N VAL A 557 2.43 1.39 38.17
CA VAL A 557 1.37 0.43 38.53
C VAL A 557 0.64 0.87 39.79
N LYS A 558 -0.66 0.56 39.89
CA LYS A 558 -1.46 0.82 41.10
C LYS A 558 -1.02 -0.12 42.22
N ASP A 559 -0.85 -1.40 41.91
CA ASP A 559 -0.37 -2.43 42.85
C ASP A 559 0.65 -3.38 42.17
N PRO A 560 1.90 -3.43 42.64
CA PRO A 560 2.91 -4.39 42.17
C PRO A 560 2.52 -5.86 42.32
N MET A 561 1.71 -6.23 43.33
CA MET A 561 1.32 -7.62 43.58
C MET A 561 0.42 -8.19 42.48
N ILE A 562 -0.42 -7.34 41.87
CA ILE A 562 -1.21 -7.72 40.69
C ILE A 562 -0.27 -8.14 39.53
N CYS A 563 0.87 -7.46 39.37
CA CYS A 563 1.86 -7.81 38.35
C CYS A 563 2.61 -9.11 38.65
N VAL A 564 2.81 -9.45 39.92
CA VAL A 564 3.35 -10.75 40.35
C VAL A 564 2.37 -11.87 39.96
N ASN A 565 1.09 -11.68 40.26
CA ASN A 565 0.05 -12.70 40.05
C ASN A 565 -0.46 -12.79 38.59
N CYS A 566 -0.14 -11.82 37.74
CA CYS A 566 -0.58 -11.81 36.34
C CYS A 566 0.06 -12.94 35.51
N LYS A 567 -0.78 -13.81 34.92
CA LYS A 567 -0.34 -14.97 34.12
C LYS A 567 -0.12 -14.64 32.63
N THR A 568 -0.91 -13.75 32.05
CA THR A 568 -0.97 -13.54 30.59
C THR A 568 0.14 -12.62 30.05
N VAL A 569 0.56 -11.63 30.85
CA VAL A 569 1.63 -10.66 30.51
C VAL A 569 1.36 -9.93 29.18
N ASP A 570 0.09 -9.66 28.87
CA ASP A 570 -0.35 -9.06 27.62
C ASP A 570 0.31 -7.69 27.34
N CYS A 571 0.65 -6.95 28.41
CA CYS A 571 1.31 -5.66 28.32
C CYS A 571 2.70 -5.71 27.66
N ALA A 572 3.43 -6.82 27.80
CA ALA A 572 4.72 -7.03 27.13
C ALA A 572 4.53 -7.35 25.65
N PHE A 573 3.52 -8.16 25.32
CA PHE A 573 3.22 -8.56 23.95
C PHE A 573 2.62 -7.44 23.11
N ALA A 574 1.87 -6.53 23.74
CA ALA A 574 1.32 -5.34 23.10
C ALA A 574 2.37 -4.24 22.85
N CYS A 575 3.56 -4.32 23.47
CA CYS A 575 4.56 -3.28 23.38
C CYS A 575 5.09 -3.13 21.93
N PRO A 576 4.86 -1.98 21.25
CA PRO A 576 5.25 -1.78 19.85
C PRO A 576 6.76 -1.75 19.62
N VAL A 577 7.53 -1.44 20.66
CA VAL A 577 9.00 -1.40 20.64
C VAL A 577 9.62 -2.62 21.32
N GLY A 578 8.79 -3.63 21.65
CA GLY A 578 9.24 -4.93 22.10
C GLY A 578 9.77 -5.01 23.54
N ILE A 579 9.53 -4.04 24.42
CA ILE A 579 10.07 -4.00 25.80
C ILE A 579 9.40 -5.07 26.68
N THR A 580 10.00 -6.25 26.79
CA THR A 580 9.45 -7.38 27.56
C THR A 580 9.81 -7.35 29.04
N ASP A 581 10.91 -6.69 29.43
CA ASP A 581 11.40 -6.63 30.81
C ASP A 581 10.65 -5.60 31.69
N MET A 582 9.72 -4.84 31.10
CA MET A 582 8.87 -3.85 31.79
C MET A 582 8.15 -4.44 33.02
N ARG A 583 7.69 -5.70 32.95
CA ARG A 583 7.06 -6.38 34.09
C ARG A 583 7.99 -6.47 35.31
N GLY A 584 9.26 -6.80 35.08
CA GLY A 584 10.25 -6.91 36.16
C GLY A 584 10.45 -5.58 36.88
N TRP A 585 10.40 -4.46 36.16
CA TRP A 585 10.46 -3.12 36.72
C TRP A 585 9.22 -2.77 37.55
N PHE A 586 8.02 -3.09 37.08
CA PHE A 586 6.79 -2.89 37.85
C PHE A 586 6.79 -3.67 39.16
N ILE A 587 7.25 -4.92 39.15
CA ILE A 587 7.33 -5.75 40.37
C ILE A 587 8.37 -5.18 41.33
N LYS A 588 9.55 -4.78 40.84
CA LYS A 588 10.67 -4.36 41.69
C LYS A 588 10.52 -2.94 42.24
N LYS A 589 9.98 -2.01 41.44
CA LYS A 589 9.99 -0.57 41.74
C LYS A 589 8.61 0.09 41.72
N GLY A 590 7.57 -0.62 41.29
CA GLY A 590 6.24 -0.02 41.05
C GLY A 590 6.18 0.92 39.85
N GLU A 591 7.30 1.12 39.14
CA GLU A 591 7.40 2.04 38.01
C GLU A 591 8.38 1.54 36.94
N PHE A 592 8.12 1.96 35.70
CA PHE A 592 8.94 1.66 34.53
C PHE A 592 9.26 2.95 33.77
N LYS A 593 10.56 3.15 33.54
CA LYS A 593 11.10 4.23 32.72
C LYS A 593 12.22 3.67 31.85
N SER A 594 12.15 3.94 30.55
CA SER A 594 13.18 3.50 29.61
C SER A 594 13.25 4.49 28.46
N PHE A 595 14.46 4.69 27.95
CA PHE A 595 14.68 5.44 26.73
C PHE A 595 13.89 4.88 25.55
N LYS A 596 13.80 3.55 25.42
CA LYS A 596 13.08 2.93 24.28
C LYS A 596 11.57 3.16 24.34
N CYS A 597 11.03 3.59 25.49
CA CYS A 597 9.61 3.81 25.63
C CYS A 597 9.17 4.99 24.75
N VAL A 598 8.25 4.73 23.82
CA VAL A 598 7.62 5.71 22.93
C VAL A 598 6.30 6.28 23.49
N GLY A 599 5.86 5.80 24.66
CA GLY A 599 4.70 6.35 25.35
C GLY A 599 3.33 6.15 24.67
N ILE A 600 3.25 5.24 23.69
CA ILE A 600 2.03 4.97 22.90
C ILE A 600 0.84 4.48 23.74
N GLY A 601 1.09 3.74 24.84
CA GLY A 601 0.03 3.31 25.76
C GLY A 601 -0.60 1.95 25.49
N GLU A 602 -0.10 1.17 24.54
CA GLU A 602 -0.71 -0.13 24.26
C GLU A 602 -0.55 -1.14 25.40
N CYS A 603 0.53 -1.04 26.16
CA CYS A 603 0.70 -1.80 27.40
C CYS A 603 -0.36 -1.45 28.46
N VAL A 604 -0.78 -0.18 28.52
CA VAL A 604 -1.85 0.29 29.40
C VAL A 604 -3.19 -0.27 28.94
N ASN A 605 -3.49 -0.17 27.64
CA ASN A 605 -4.72 -0.70 27.06
C ASN A 605 -4.84 -2.24 27.14
N ALA A 606 -3.72 -2.95 26.98
CA ALA A 606 -3.67 -4.41 27.01
C ALA A 606 -3.69 -4.99 28.43
N CYS A 607 -3.47 -4.19 29.48
CA CYS A 607 -3.48 -4.70 30.85
C CYS A 607 -4.88 -5.24 31.20
N PRO A 608 -5.04 -6.54 31.55
CA PRO A 608 -6.36 -7.08 31.87
C PRO A 608 -6.93 -6.52 33.18
N TYR A 609 -6.08 -6.05 34.09
CA TYR A 609 -6.45 -5.56 35.42
C TYR A 609 -6.51 -4.03 35.55
N ASP A 610 -6.34 -3.28 34.45
CA ASP A 610 -6.24 -1.81 34.48
C ASP A 610 -5.22 -1.30 35.53
N ASN A 611 -4.12 -2.04 35.70
CA ASN A 611 -3.14 -1.78 36.76
C ASN A 611 -2.07 -0.76 36.35
N ILE A 612 -1.80 -0.64 35.05
CA ILE A 612 -0.76 0.25 34.50
C ILE A 612 -1.40 1.60 34.14
N TYR A 613 -0.79 2.71 34.53
CA TYR A 613 -1.23 4.05 34.15
C TYR A 613 -0.05 4.96 33.80
N PHE A 614 -0.34 6.05 33.09
CA PHE A 614 0.64 7.07 32.77
C PHE A 614 0.89 7.99 33.96
N TYR A 615 2.14 8.15 34.35
CA TYR A 615 2.58 9.16 35.28
C TYR A 615 3.33 10.25 34.51
N ASP A 616 2.79 11.47 34.51
CA ASP A 616 3.33 12.65 33.85
C ASP A 616 3.13 13.90 34.71
N VAL A 617 3.41 15.09 34.16
CA VAL A 617 3.25 16.37 34.86
C VAL A 617 1.87 16.54 35.53
N ARG A 618 0.78 16.01 34.95
CA ARG A 618 -0.57 16.15 35.52
C ARG A 618 -0.69 15.41 36.84
N GLN A 619 -0.11 14.22 36.92
CA GLN A 619 -0.07 13.42 38.15
C GLN A 619 0.86 14.07 39.17
N TRP A 620 2.04 14.52 38.72
CA TRP A 620 3.00 15.21 39.58
C TRP A 620 2.42 16.48 40.21
N ILE A 621 1.71 17.32 39.43
CA ILE A 621 1.00 18.50 39.94
C ILE A 621 -0.09 18.07 40.94
N LYS A 622 -0.91 17.06 40.61
CA LYS A 622 -1.95 16.57 41.52
C LYS A 622 -1.39 16.06 42.85
N GLU A 623 -0.23 15.40 42.85
CA GLU A 623 0.42 14.93 44.08
C GLU A 623 1.00 16.08 44.91
N ARG A 624 1.45 17.17 44.26
CA ARG A 624 2.12 18.28 44.93
C ARG A 624 1.19 19.40 45.41
N PHE A 625 0.05 19.56 44.74
CA PHE A 625 -0.94 20.61 45.01
C PHE A 625 -2.28 20.07 45.53
N LYS A 626 -2.42 18.75 45.76
CA LYS A 626 -3.46 18.24 46.66
C LYS A 626 -3.02 18.45 48.12
N HIS A 627 -3.20 19.67 48.59
CA HIS A 627 -3.61 19.95 49.95
C HIS A 627 -5.01 20.55 49.90
#